data_AF-A0A9P2DQ06-F1
#
_entry.id   AF-A0A9P2DQ06-F1
#
_cell.length_a   1.000
_cell.length_b   1.000
_cell.length_c   1.000
_cell.angle_alpha   90.00
_cell.angle_beta   90.00
_cell.angle_gamma   90.00
#
_symmetry.space_group_name_H-M   'P 1'
#
loop_
_entity.id
_entity.type
_entity.pdbx_description
1 polymer ?
#
loop_
_entity_poly.entity_id
_entity_poly.type
_entity_poly.pdbx_seq_one_letter_code
_entity_poly.pdbx_strand_id
1 'polypeptide(L)'
;MHNPNLFNTLKQNEYTLPKDPNTSNEIIDTMLSYLSSTDSELRDNIAYNIFSEWLVGQDNLTTEQKMRIYNYAVNKNNLLFKINIIDSDAVFQRSFLALIIALLLENNKVHNFLTDSEIRETLNLLIELLKNEKNTHSFIEEKGWAHCIAHTADALDELIYQRTISEIDVKKIMTTIAFFYKTNTKMLTGEEDERLSNILITALFEQKISNEEVKNWLISISETIPSYLPEIPLINIKQFTQTLLIKLTVLNYDVDFSLFPIVTRYIRKNDDNSTNKKAL
;
A
#
# COMPACT_ATOMS: atom_id res chain seq x y z
N MET A 1 -23.05 0.88 20.86
CA MET A 1 -23.89 2.01 20.41
C MET A 1 -22.94 3.09 19.92
N HIS A 2 -23.02 3.43 18.64
CA HIS A 2 -22.28 4.56 18.05
C HIS A 2 -22.75 5.87 18.70
N ASN A 3 -21.83 6.81 18.99
CA ASN A 3 -22.17 8.14 19.49
C ASN A 3 -21.92 9.17 18.37
N PRO A 4 -22.93 9.48 17.51
CA PRO A 4 -22.77 10.43 16.41
C PRO A 4 -22.30 11.82 16.85
N ASN A 5 -22.52 12.17 18.12
CA ASN A 5 -22.11 13.45 18.67
C ASN A 5 -20.59 13.52 18.89
N LEU A 6 -19.89 12.39 19.03
CA LEU A 6 -18.44 12.40 19.31
C LEU A 6 -17.64 13.02 18.16
N PHE A 7 -17.88 12.57 16.93
CA PHE A 7 -17.20 13.14 15.74
C PHE A 7 -17.45 14.63 15.60
N ASN A 8 -18.72 15.06 15.68
CA ASN A 8 -19.07 16.47 15.57
C ASN A 8 -18.46 17.31 16.70
N THR A 9 -18.39 16.76 17.92
CA THR A 9 -17.76 17.43 19.06
C THR A 9 -16.25 17.58 18.85
N LEU A 10 -15.58 16.54 18.36
CA LEU A 10 -14.15 16.61 18.03
C LEU A 10 -13.91 17.65 16.93
N LYS A 11 -14.70 17.64 15.85
CA LYS A 11 -14.60 18.61 14.76
C LYS A 11 -14.83 20.05 15.22
N GLN A 12 -15.80 20.29 16.09
CA GLN A 12 -16.08 21.62 16.66
C GLN A 12 -14.97 22.13 17.58
N ASN A 13 -14.22 21.22 18.21
CA ASN A 13 -13.08 21.54 19.08
C ASN A 13 -11.73 21.33 18.38
N GLU A 14 -11.68 21.49 17.04
CA GLU A 14 -10.44 21.41 16.25
C GLU A 14 -9.67 20.10 16.49
N TYR A 15 -10.40 18.99 16.60
CA TYR A 15 -9.89 17.65 16.85
C TYR A 15 -9.09 17.50 18.16
N THR A 16 -9.24 18.42 19.12
CA THR A 16 -8.52 18.36 20.39
C THR A 16 -9.10 17.27 21.28
N LEU A 17 -8.23 16.37 21.76
CA LEU A 17 -8.61 15.35 22.73
C LEU A 17 -8.80 15.93 24.14
N PRO A 18 -9.70 15.38 24.97
CA PRO A 18 -9.81 15.73 26.38
C PRO A 18 -8.48 15.54 27.13
N LYS A 19 -8.22 16.39 28.14
CA LYS A 19 -6.99 16.32 28.94
C LYS A 19 -6.92 15.09 29.85
N ASP A 20 -8.07 14.49 30.18
CA ASP A 20 -8.11 13.26 30.96
C ASP A 20 -7.59 12.08 30.13
N PRO A 21 -6.47 11.43 30.53
CA PRO A 21 -5.85 10.39 29.71
C PRO A 21 -6.76 9.20 29.44
N ASN A 22 -7.57 8.78 30.40
CA ASN A 22 -8.48 7.65 30.24
C ASN A 22 -9.53 7.96 29.16
N THR A 23 -10.20 9.09 29.27
CA THR A 23 -11.19 9.55 28.28
C THR A 23 -10.56 9.71 26.89
N SER A 24 -9.35 10.28 26.81
CA SER A 24 -8.65 10.46 25.54
C SER A 24 -8.31 9.12 24.87
N ASN A 25 -7.85 8.14 25.66
CA ASN A 25 -7.50 6.81 25.18
C ASN A 25 -8.73 6.01 24.76
N GLU A 26 -9.84 6.11 25.49
CA GLU A 26 -11.12 5.50 25.10
C GLU A 26 -11.63 6.04 23.76
N ILE A 27 -11.44 7.34 23.50
CA ILE A 27 -11.80 7.96 22.22
C ILE A 27 -10.91 7.41 21.09
N ILE A 28 -9.59 7.30 21.30
CA ILE A 28 -8.67 6.69 20.33
C ILE A 28 -9.07 5.24 20.03
N ASP A 29 -9.33 4.44 21.07
CA ASP A 29 -9.73 3.04 20.93
C ASP A 29 -11.07 2.89 20.19
N THR A 30 -12.01 3.82 20.43
CA THR A 30 -13.28 3.88 19.71
C THR A 30 -13.03 4.11 18.22
N MET A 31 -12.17 5.06 17.86
CA MET A 31 -11.83 5.32 16.45
C MET A 31 -11.09 4.14 15.82
N LEU A 32 -10.17 3.48 16.54
CA LEU A 32 -9.50 2.26 16.07
C LEU A 32 -10.53 1.16 15.75
N SER A 33 -11.56 1.00 16.59
CA SER A 33 -12.61 0.01 16.36
C SER A 33 -13.42 0.29 15.08
N TYR A 34 -13.65 1.58 14.76
CA TYR A 34 -14.40 2.00 13.58
C TYR A 34 -13.66 1.73 12.27
N LEU A 35 -12.33 1.62 12.28
CA LEU A 35 -11.53 1.25 11.10
C LEU A 35 -11.87 -0.14 10.54
N SER A 36 -12.41 -1.02 11.37
CA SER A 36 -12.86 -2.36 10.96
C SER A 36 -14.32 -2.43 10.50
N SER A 37 -15.04 -1.30 10.54
CA SER A 37 -16.47 -1.24 10.23
C SER A 37 -16.75 -1.53 8.75
N THR A 38 -17.83 -2.26 8.48
CA THR A 38 -18.38 -2.38 7.12
C THR A 38 -19.11 -1.11 6.66
N ASP A 39 -19.47 -0.24 7.60
CA ASP A 39 -20.06 1.07 7.32
C ASP A 39 -18.94 2.07 6.95
N SER A 40 -18.91 2.49 5.69
CA SER A 40 -17.93 3.44 5.16
C SER A 40 -18.01 4.82 5.79
N GLU A 41 -19.17 5.23 6.32
CA GLU A 41 -19.27 6.52 7.03
C GLU A 41 -18.44 6.48 8.31
N LEU A 42 -18.53 5.39 9.07
CA LEU A 42 -17.75 5.22 10.30
C LEU A 42 -16.26 5.09 10.01
N ARG A 43 -15.92 4.32 8.98
CA ARG A 43 -14.54 3.93 8.68
C ARG A 43 -13.78 5.04 7.95
N ASP A 44 -14.30 5.51 6.83
CA ASP A 44 -13.63 6.44 5.92
C ASP A 44 -13.86 7.89 6.38
N ASN A 45 -15.12 8.27 6.58
CA ASN A 45 -15.48 9.67 6.80
C ASN A 45 -15.29 10.14 8.24
N ILE A 46 -15.35 9.23 9.22
CA ILE A 46 -15.18 9.54 10.64
C ILE A 46 -13.80 9.11 11.13
N ALA A 47 -13.54 7.81 11.20
CA ALA A 47 -12.35 7.29 11.88
C ALA A 47 -11.06 7.69 11.17
N TYR A 48 -10.95 7.38 9.88
CA TYR A 48 -9.75 7.73 9.11
C TYR A 48 -9.51 9.24 9.07
N ASN A 49 -10.55 10.05 8.81
CA ASN A 49 -10.43 11.51 8.83
C ASN A 49 -9.96 12.05 10.18
N ILE A 50 -10.48 11.54 11.30
CA ILE A 50 -9.98 11.91 12.63
C ILE A 50 -8.50 11.55 12.78
N PHE A 51 -8.08 10.34 12.37
CA PHE A 51 -6.67 9.95 12.47
C PHE A 51 -5.77 10.81 11.57
N SER A 52 -6.22 11.18 10.38
CA SER A 52 -5.48 12.07 9.48
C SER A 52 -5.24 13.44 10.13
N GLU A 53 -6.26 14.01 10.78
CA GLU A 53 -6.11 15.26 11.54
C GLU A 53 -5.19 15.08 12.76
N TRP A 54 -5.37 14.02 13.53
CA TRP A 54 -4.57 13.76 14.73
C TRP A 54 -3.09 13.47 14.46
N LEU A 55 -2.78 12.78 13.37
CA LEU A 55 -1.42 12.35 13.04
C LEU A 55 -0.72 13.30 12.06
N VAL A 56 -1.42 14.08 11.25
CA VAL A 56 -0.79 14.87 10.18
C VAL A 56 -1.35 16.29 10.12
N GLY A 57 -2.67 16.47 10.06
CA GLY A 57 -3.29 17.78 9.87
C GLY A 57 -3.06 18.76 11.02
N GLN A 58 -3.56 18.40 12.21
CA GLN A 58 -3.33 19.12 13.47
C GLN A 58 -2.10 18.63 14.23
N ASP A 59 -1.75 17.34 14.06
CA ASP A 59 -0.60 16.70 14.72
C ASP A 59 -0.57 16.97 16.24
N ASN A 60 -1.70 16.74 16.88
CA ASN A 60 -1.96 17.16 18.26
C ASN A 60 -1.97 15.99 19.27
N LEU A 61 -1.53 14.80 18.85
CA LEU A 61 -1.35 13.64 19.73
C LEU A 61 -0.01 13.68 20.48
N THR A 62 -0.02 13.21 21.73
CA THR A 62 1.22 12.95 22.46
C THR A 62 1.96 11.73 21.88
N THR A 63 3.26 11.62 22.13
CA THR A 63 4.04 10.42 21.75
C THR A 63 3.45 9.14 22.33
N GLU A 64 2.92 9.18 23.56
CA GLU A 64 2.27 8.02 24.18
C GLU A 64 1.01 7.58 23.41
N GLN A 65 0.19 8.54 22.97
CA GLN A 65 -1.00 8.28 22.15
C GLN A 65 -0.61 7.76 20.75
N LYS A 66 0.42 8.34 20.13
CA LYS A 66 0.97 7.85 18.85
C LYS A 66 1.46 6.40 18.99
N MET A 67 2.19 6.09 20.06
CA MET A 67 2.65 4.74 20.36
C MET A 67 1.50 3.77 20.68
N ARG A 68 0.41 4.23 21.31
CA ARG A 68 -0.79 3.42 21.50
C ARG A 68 -1.40 2.99 20.15
N ILE A 69 -1.54 3.93 19.22
CA ILE A 69 -2.05 3.67 17.87
C ILE A 69 -1.10 2.73 17.11
N TYR A 70 0.20 3.01 17.15
CA TYR A 70 1.23 2.17 16.54
C TYR A 70 1.16 0.73 17.06
N ASN A 71 1.13 0.53 18.38
CA ASN A 71 1.09 -0.80 18.99
C ASN A 71 -0.19 -1.59 18.64
N TYR A 72 -1.28 -0.91 18.31
CA TYR A 72 -2.49 -1.55 17.82
C TYR A 72 -2.39 -1.89 16.33
N ALA A 73 -1.93 -0.93 15.51
CA ALA A 73 -1.87 -1.07 14.06
C ALA A 73 -0.76 -2.03 13.60
N VAL A 74 0.43 -1.94 14.21
CA VAL A 74 1.60 -2.81 13.99
C VAL A 74 1.57 -3.97 14.98
N ASN A 75 0.42 -4.65 15.06
CA ASN A 75 0.27 -5.89 15.80
C ASN A 75 -0.11 -7.00 14.82
N LYS A 76 0.66 -8.09 14.81
CA LYS A 76 0.42 -9.21 13.89
C LYS A 76 -1.02 -9.75 13.93
N ASN A 77 -1.62 -9.85 15.12
CA ASN A 77 -2.98 -10.36 15.29
C ASN A 77 -4.05 -9.39 14.77
N ASN A 78 -3.73 -8.09 14.69
CA ASN A 78 -4.64 -7.06 14.19
C ASN A 78 -4.45 -6.81 12.69
N LEU A 79 -3.20 -6.58 12.26
CA LEU A 79 -2.87 -6.25 10.86
C LEU A 79 -3.04 -7.43 9.90
N LEU A 80 -2.83 -8.65 10.38
CA LEU A 80 -3.03 -9.88 9.61
C LEU A 80 -4.31 -10.63 10.05
N PHE A 81 -5.24 -9.92 10.69
CA PHE A 81 -6.46 -10.51 11.24
C PHE A 81 -7.24 -11.26 10.16
N LYS A 82 -7.46 -12.55 10.40
CA LYS A 82 -8.18 -13.47 9.49
C LYS A 82 -7.67 -13.44 8.04
N ILE A 83 -6.39 -13.18 7.80
CA ILE A 83 -5.81 -13.05 6.45
C ILE A 83 -6.02 -14.30 5.56
N ASN A 84 -6.14 -15.48 6.19
CA ASN A 84 -6.38 -16.74 5.49
C ASN A 84 -7.85 -17.02 5.16
N ILE A 85 -8.78 -16.14 5.58
CA ILE A 85 -10.21 -16.27 5.31
C ILE A 85 -10.59 -15.36 4.15
N ILE A 86 -10.84 -15.98 3.00
CA ILE A 86 -11.28 -15.30 1.77
C ILE A 86 -12.71 -14.76 1.99
N ASP A 87 -13.04 -13.63 1.35
CA ASP A 87 -14.37 -12.98 1.41
C ASP A 87 -14.83 -12.57 2.82
N SER A 88 -13.87 -12.31 3.71
CA SER A 88 -14.12 -11.76 5.03
C SER A 88 -14.09 -10.23 5.04
N ASP A 89 -15.02 -9.61 5.77
CA ASP A 89 -15.01 -8.18 6.11
C ASP A 89 -13.78 -7.76 6.92
N ALA A 90 -12.98 -8.72 7.40
CA ALA A 90 -11.68 -8.46 8.00
C ALA A 90 -10.71 -7.70 7.07
N VAL A 91 -10.96 -7.67 5.75
CA VAL A 91 -10.19 -6.85 4.81
C VAL A 91 -10.18 -5.37 5.21
N PHE A 92 -11.29 -4.84 5.73
CA PHE A 92 -11.37 -3.43 6.14
C PHE A 92 -10.40 -3.13 7.28
N GLN A 93 -10.33 -4.01 8.29
CA GLN A 93 -9.36 -3.86 9.37
C GLN A 93 -7.92 -3.86 8.85
N ARG A 94 -7.54 -4.88 8.06
CA ARG A 94 -6.15 -4.98 7.54
C ARG A 94 -5.78 -3.76 6.70
N SER A 95 -6.69 -3.38 5.82
CA SER A 95 -6.54 -2.25 4.92
C SER A 95 -6.39 -0.92 5.64
N PHE A 96 -7.32 -0.60 6.56
CA PHE A 96 -7.30 0.68 7.24
C PHE A 96 -6.19 0.74 8.29
N LEU A 97 -5.78 -0.38 8.90
CA LEU A 97 -4.58 -0.39 9.73
C LEU A 97 -3.32 -0.12 8.89
N ALA A 98 -3.20 -0.66 7.68
CA ALA A 98 -2.12 -0.29 6.77
C ALA A 98 -2.14 1.22 6.45
N LEU A 99 -3.33 1.79 6.21
CA LEU A 99 -3.47 3.23 5.95
C LEU A 99 -3.10 4.10 7.17
N ILE A 100 -3.45 3.67 8.39
CA ILE A 100 -3.00 4.34 9.63
C ILE A 100 -1.48 4.22 9.81
N ILE A 101 -0.87 3.09 9.42
CA ILE A 101 0.58 2.94 9.44
C ILE A 101 1.24 3.96 8.49
N ALA A 102 0.67 4.23 7.32
CA ALA A 102 1.17 5.29 6.43
C ALA A 102 1.19 6.66 7.14
N LEU A 103 0.10 7.06 7.82
CA LEU A 103 0.03 8.31 8.58
C LEU A 103 1.05 8.36 9.75
N LEU A 104 1.25 7.23 10.46
CA LEU A 104 2.23 7.14 11.53
C LEU A 104 3.66 7.29 11.01
N LEU A 105 3.98 6.65 9.88
CA LEU A 105 5.27 6.75 9.22
C LEU A 105 5.51 8.16 8.70
N GLU A 106 4.49 8.80 8.12
CA GLU A 106 4.55 10.19 7.68
C GLU A 106 4.88 11.11 8.86
N ASN A 107 4.15 10.98 9.97
CA ASN A 107 4.41 11.72 11.20
C ASN A 107 5.82 11.43 11.75
N ASN A 108 6.28 10.19 11.67
CA ASN A 108 7.60 9.80 12.13
C ASN A 108 8.73 10.46 11.32
N LYS A 109 8.52 10.79 10.04
CA LYS A 109 9.50 11.57 9.24
C LYS A 109 9.82 12.91 9.91
N VAL A 110 8.83 13.52 10.55
CA VAL A 110 8.95 14.83 11.21
C VAL A 110 9.44 14.70 12.65
N HIS A 111 8.86 13.77 13.42
CA HIS A 111 9.05 13.70 14.88
C HIS A 111 10.05 12.66 15.35
N ASN A 112 10.37 11.67 14.51
CA ASN A 112 11.32 10.59 14.82
C ASN A 112 11.03 9.92 16.18
N PHE A 113 9.78 9.50 16.38
CA PHE A 113 9.31 8.87 17.61
C PHE A 113 9.40 7.34 17.60
N LEU A 114 9.53 6.73 16.42
CA LEU A 114 9.75 5.29 16.25
C LEU A 114 11.24 4.95 16.27
N THR A 115 11.56 3.82 16.88
CA THR A 115 12.89 3.21 16.87
C THR A 115 13.15 2.42 15.59
N ASP A 116 14.43 2.12 15.32
CA ASP A 116 14.85 1.29 14.19
C ASP A 116 14.21 -0.11 14.22
N SER A 117 13.99 -0.66 15.42
CA SER A 117 13.34 -1.96 15.60
C SER A 117 11.86 -1.91 15.23
N GLU A 118 11.17 -0.83 15.58
CA GLU A 118 9.76 -0.61 15.23
C GLU A 118 9.57 -0.40 13.72
N ILE A 119 10.46 0.37 13.09
CA ILE A 119 10.49 0.51 11.62
C ILE A 119 10.72 -0.86 10.95
N ARG A 120 11.63 -1.68 11.50
CA ARG A 120 11.91 -3.03 10.99
C ARG A 120 10.70 -3.97 11.12
N GLU A 121 10.02 -3.94 12.25
CA GLU A 121 8.81 -4.71 12.50
C GLU A 121 7.70 -4.32 11.53
N THR A 122 7.49 -3.01 11.35
CA THR A 122 6.53 -2.43 10.42
C THR A 122 6.77 -2.92 8.99
N LEU A 123 8.01 -2.85 8.50
CA LEU A 123 8.40 -3.37 7.19
C LEU A 123 8.04 -4.85 7.04
N ASN A 124 8.42 -5.67 8.02
CA ASN A 124 8.20 -7.12 7.96
C ASN A 124 6.71 -7.47 7.89
N LEU A 125 5.87 -6.79 8.69
CA LEU A 125 4.44 -7.06 8.71
C LEU A 125 3.72 -6.55 7.45
N LEU A 126 4.10 -5.40 6.89
CA LEU A 126 3.54 -4.91 5.62
C LEU A 126 3.93 -5.80 4.45
N ILE A 127 5.17 -6.31 4.43
CA ILE A 127 5.58 -7.34 3.46
C ILE A 127 4.75 -8.62 3.63
N GLU A 128 4.52 -9.06 4.87
CA GLU A 128 3.68 -10.23 5.15
C GLU A 128 2.23 -10.01 4.69
N LEU A 129 1.67 -8.81 4.88
CA LEU A 129 0.34 -8.43 4.41
C LEU A 129 0.26 -8.48 2.89
N LEU A 130 1.13 -7.77 2.16
CA LEU A 130 1.14 -7.74 0.69
C LEU A 130 1.30 -9.14 0.09
N LYS A 131 2.12 -9.99 0.71
CA LYS A 131 2.38 -11.35 0.24
C LYS A 131 1.16 -12.27 0.40
N ASN A 132 0.43 -12.14 1.51
CA ASN A 132 -0.58 -13.11 1.91
C ASN A 132 -2.02 -12.66 1.67
N GLU A 133 -2.28 -11.36 1.46
CA GLU A 133 -3.62 -10.85 1.18
C GLU A 133 -4.21 -11.49 -0.09
N LYS A 134 -5.43 -12.02 0.03
CA LYS A 134 -6.19 -12.66 -1.07
C LYS A 134 -7.45 -11.89 -1.46
N ASN A 135 -7.86 -10.94 -0.63
CA ASN A 135 -8.92 -9.99 -0.93
C ASN A 135 -8.31 -8.74 -1.58
N THR A 136 -8.24 -8.77 -2.91
CA THR A 136 -7.74 -7.67 -3.74
C THR A 136 -8.86 -6.80 -4.33
N HIS A 137 -10.07 -6.87 -3.76
CA HIS A 137 -11.15 -5.99 -4.21
C HIS A 137 -10.83 -4.54 -3.78
N SER A 138 -10.94 -3.62 -4.73
CA SER A 138 -10.80 -2.18 -4.48
C SER A 138 -12.05 -1.63 -3.80
N PHE A 139 -13.22 -1.91 -4.37
CA PHE A 139 -14.54 -1.48 -3.89
C PHE A 139 -15.45 -2.69 -3.65
N ILE A 140 -16.18 -2.68 -2.54
CA ILE A 140 -17.22 -3.65 -2.22
C ILE A 140 -18.54 -2.90 -2.17
N GLU A 141 -19.50 -3.34 -2.99
CA GLU A 141 -20.84 -2.75 -3.05
C GLU A 141 -21.46 -2.66 -1.65
N GLU A 142 -22.14 -1.56 -1.37
CA GLU A 142 -22.75 -1.21 -0.07
C GLU A 142 -21.77 -0.99 1.11
N LYS A 143 -20.52 -1.45 1.02
CA LYS A 143 -19.52 -1.33 2.10
C LYS A 143 -18.41 -0.31 1.83
N GLY A 144 -18.26 0.11 0.56
CA GLY A 144 -17.30 1.11 0.14
C GLY A 144 -15.91 0.54 -0.17
N TRP A 145 -14.90 1.36 0.04
CA TRP A 145 -13.52 1.06 -0.34
C TRP A 145 -12.87 0.04 0.60
N ALA A 146 -12.45 -1.10 0.04
CA ALA A 146 -11.66 -2.09 0.75
C ALA A 146 -10.16 -1.83 0.57
N HIS A 147 -9.65 -1.60 -0.65
CA HIS A 147 -8.32 -1.05 -0.94
C HIS A 147 -7.10 -1.63 -0.17
N CYS A 148 -7.13 -2.88 0.28
CA CYS A 148 -6.06 -3.40 1.15
C CYS A 148 -4.67 -3.33 0.50
N ILE A 149 -4.55 -3.69 -0.77
CA ILE A 149 -3.29 -3.61 -1.52
C ILE A 149 -2.85 -2.16 -1.72
N ALA A 150 -3.78 -1.27 -2.07
CA ALA A 150 -3.53 0.16 -2.25
C ALA A 150 -3.01 0.82 -0.96
N HIS A 151 -3.69 0.63 0.18
CA HIS A 151 -3.24 1.18 1.45
C HIS A 151 -1.93 0.55 1.96
N THR A 152 -1.70 -0.73 1.66
CA THR A 152 -0.40 -1.36 1.93
C THR A 152 0.71 -0.73 1.09
N ALA A 153 0.41 -0.35 -0.15
CA ALA A 153 1.36 0.35 -1.01
C ALA A 153 1.70 1.74 -0.44
N ASP A 154 0.70 2.50 0.01
CA ASP A 154 0.90 3.82 0.63
C ASP A 154 1.80 3.73 1.88
N ALA A 155 1.59 2.72 2.72
CA ALA A 155 2.41 2.49 3.91
C ALA A 155 3.84 2.07 3.56
N LEU A 156 4.02 1.23 2.54
CA LEU A 156 5.35 0.83 2.06
C LEU A 156 6.10 2.00 1.42
N ASP A 157 5.39 2.91 0.73
CA ASP A 157 5.96 4.14 0.17
C ASP A 157 6.47 5.08 1.27
N GLU A 158 5.64 5.32 2.29
CA GLU A 158 6.03 6.10 3.48
C GLU A 158 7.19 5.47 4.27
N LEU A 159 7.31 4.15 4.23
CA LEU A 159 8.45 3.42 4.78
C LEU A 159 9.77 3.78 4.07
N ILE A 160 9.73 4.04 2.76
CA ILE A 160 10.95 4.35 2.00
C ILE A 160 11.62 5.62 2.54
N TYR A 161 10.88 6.60 3.03
CA TYR A 161 11.48 7.81 3.63
C TYR A 161 12.15 7.58 4.99
N GLN A 162 11.92 6.44 5.64
CA GLN A 162 12.47 6.19 6.98
C GLN A 162 13.99 5.95 6.90
N ARG A 163 14.74 6.56 7.83
CA ARG A 163 16.21 6.62 7.80
C ARG A 163 16.90 5.25 7.75
N THR A 164 16.28 4.23 8.33
CA THR A 164 16.86 2.89 8.49
C THR A 164 16.50 1.92 7.38
N ILE A 165 15.66 2.34 6.44
CA ILE A 165 15.36 1.56 5.24
C ILE A 165 16.51 1.66 4.25
N SER A 166 17.09 0.51 3.95
CA SER A 166 18.26 0.33 3.09
C SER A 166 17.86 -0.16 1.69
N GLU A 167 18.80 -0.13 0.74
CA GLU A 167 18.65 -0.75 -0.58
C GLU A 167 18.23 -2.23 -0.51
N ILE A 168 18.77 -2.98 0.46
CA ILE A 168 18.39 -4.39 0.68
C ILE A 168 16.90 -4.52 1.00
N ASP A 169 16.35 -3.55 1.73
CA ASP A 169 14.93 -3.55 2.11
C ASP A 169 14.04 -3.14 0.94
N VAL A 170 14.46 -2.17 0.12
CA VAL A 170 13.80 -1.85 -1.15
C VAL A 170 13.74 -3.09 -2.05
N LYS A 171 14.84 -3.83 -2.18
CA LYS A 171 14.89 -5.07 -2.97
C LYS A 171 13.99 -6.18 -2.42
N LYS A 172 13.79 -6.26 -1.10
CA LYS A 172 12.79 -7.16 -0.50
C LYS A 172 11.37 -6.75 -0.90
N ILE A 173 11.05 -5.45 -0.84
CA ILE A 173 9.75 -4.93 -1.26
C ILE A 173 9.50 -5.24 -2.75
N MET A 174 10.47 -4.97 -3.63
CA MET A 174 10.41 -5.32 -5.05
C MET A 174 10.15 -6.82 -5.28
N THR A 175 10.82 -7.68 -4.53
CA THR A 175 10.61 -9.13 -4.58
C THR A 175 9.18 -9.50 -4.18
N THR A 176 8.64 -8.87 -3.14
CA THR A 176 7.26 -9.08 -2.68
C THR A 176 6.23 -8.56 -3.69
N ILE A 177 6.46 -7.40 -4.31
CA ILE A 177 5.62 -6.87 -5.40
C ILE A 177 5.59 -7.86 -6.56
N ALA A 178 6.76 -8.35 -6.99
CA ALA A 178 6.84 -9.34 -8.06
C ALA A 178 6.09 -10.64 -7.71
N PHE A 179 6.24 -11.13 -6.47
CA PHE A 179 5.51 -12.30 -6.00
C PHE A 179 3.98 -12.06 -5.98
N PHE A 180 3.54 -10.91 -5.47
CA PHE A 180 2.12 -10.54 -5.45
C PHE A 180 1.53 -10.58 -6.86
N TYR A 181 2.12 -9.86 -7.81
CA TYR A 181 1.62 -9.82 -9.18
C TYR A 181 1.65 -11.19 -9.88
N LYS A 182 2.71 -11.99 -9.69
CA LYS A 182 2.82 -13.32 -10.30
C LYS A 182 1.83 -14.33 -9.72
N THR A 183 1.42 -14.18 -8.47
CA THR A 183 0.51 -15.12 -7.79
C THR A 183 -0.93 -14.64 -7.73
N ASN A 184 -1.19 -13.36 -7.98
CA ASN A 184 -2.53 -12.79 -8.00
C ASN A 184 -3.27 -13.16 -9.30
N THR A 185 -4.38 -13.89 -9.14
CA THR A 185 -5.25 -14.35 -10.23
C THR A 185 -6.53 -13.53 -10.35
N LYS A 186 -6.62 -12.37 -9.69
CA LYS A 186 -7.74 -11.42 -9.80
C LYS A 186 -7.32 -10.17 -10.55
N MET A 187 -8.21 -9.62 -11.38
CA MET A 187 -7.95 -8.32 -12.02
C MET A 187 -7.90 -7.23 -10.96
N LEU A 188 -6.91 -6.35 -11.06
CA LEU A 188 -6.75 -5.19 -10.18
C LEU A 188 -7.41 -3.98 -10.82
N THR A 189 -8.16 -3.21 -10.03
CA THR A 189 -9.02 -2.13 -10.53
C THR A 189 -9.01 -0.89 -9.63
N GLY A 190 -8.18 -0.87 -8.60
CA GLY A 190 -8.12 0.17 -7.58
C GLY A 190 -6.81 0.95 -7.59
N GLU A 191 -6.22 1.14 -8.77
CA GLU A 191 -4.95 1.85 -8.95
C GLU A 191 -3.78 1.24 -8.15
N GLU A 192 -3.82 -0.08 -7.91
CA GLU A 192 -2.74 -0.78 -7.23
C GLU A 192 -1.41 -0.65 -7.99
N ASP A 193 -1.46 -0.60 -9.31
CA ASP A 193 -0.30 -0.33 -10.17
C ASP A 193 0.29 1.07 -9.97
N GLU A 194 -0.56 2.08 -9.84
CA GLU A 194 -0.16 3.46 -9.57
C GLU A 194 0.50 3.56 -8.20
N ARG A 195 -0.12 3.03 -7.15
CA ARG A 195 0.39 3.17 -5.78
C ARG A 195 1.61 2.29 -5.51
N LEU A 196 1.64 1.04 -5.98
CA LEU A 196 2.83 0.18 -5.82
C LEU A 196 4.03 0.71 -6.61
N SER A 197 3.81 1.40 -7.74
CA SER A 197 4.91 2.00 -8.51
C SER A 197 5.50 3.24 -7.81
N ASN A 198 4.72 3.97 -7.00
CA ASN A 198 5.24 5.11 -6.21
C ASN A 198 6.39 4.69 -5.30
N ILE A 199 6.32 3.52 -4.69
CA ILE A 199 7.39 2.97 -3.83
C ILE A 199 8.76 3.00 -4.55
N LEU A 200 8.78 2.66 -5.84
CA LEU A 200 10.02 2.64 -6.63
C LEU A 200 10.45 4.03 -7.07
N ILE A 201 9.49 4.92 -7.36
CA ILE A 201 9.78 6.34 -7.63
C ILE A 201 10.39 7.00 -6.40
N THR A 202 9.80 6.79 -5.22
CA THR A 202 10.31 7.29 -3.94
C THR A 202 11.68 6.69 -3.64
N ALA A 203 11.89 5.39 -3.88
CA ALA A 203 13.19 4.77 -3.65
C ALA A 203 14.29 5.33 -4.57
N LEU A 204 13.96 5.68 -5.81
CA LEU A 204 14.88 6.37 -6.73
C LEU A 204 15.18 7.80 -6.24
N PHE A 205 14.15 8.54 -5.82
CA PHE A 205 14.28 9.90 -5.29
C PHE A 205 15.16 9.94 -4.03
N GLU A 206 14.94 9.00 -3.10
CA GLU A 206 15.73 8.81 -1.88
C GLU A 206 17.10 8.15 -2.14
N GLN A 207 17.46 7.89 -3.41
CA GLN A 207 18.72 7.29 -3.83
C GLN A 207 19.01 5.93 -3.15
N LYS A 208 17.94 5.19 -2.82
CA LYS A 208 18.02 3.86 -2.19
C LYS A 208 18.07 2.73 -3.22
N ILE A 209 17.91 3.06 -4.50
CA ILE A 209 18.08 2.15 -5.63
C ILE A 209 18.43 2.96 -6.88
N SER A 210 19.11 2.34 -7.85
CA SER A 210 19.41 2.98 -9.14
C SER A 210 18.33 2.73 -10.21
N ASN A 211 18.26 3.61 -11.21
CA ASN A 211 17.37 3.43 -12.36
C ASN A 211 17.66 2.12 -13.12
N GLU A 212 18.93 1.74 -13.26
CA GLU A 212 19.31 0.48 -13.91
C GLU A 212 18.78 -0.74 -13.15
N GLU A 213 18.81 -0.73 -11.82
CA GLU A 213 18.25 -1.82 -11.02
C GLU A 213 16.74 -1.93 -11.17
N VAL A 214 16.02 -0.79 -11.22
CA VAL A 214 14.58 -0.77 -11.48
C VAL A 214 14.25 -1.30 -12.87
N LYS A 215 14.98 -0.87 -13.91
CA LYS A 215 14.80 -1.35 -15.30
C LYS A 215 15.08 -2.86 -15.41
N ASN A 216 16.18 -3.33 -14.84
CA ASN A 216 16.52 -4.75 -14.85
C ASN A 216 15.49 -5.59 -14.10
N TRP A 217 14.96 -5.09 -12.99
CA TRP A 217 13.88 -5.77 -12.26
C TRP A 217 12.58 -5.80 -13.06
N LEU A 218 12.20 -4.72 -13.76
CA LEU A 218 11.05 -4.70 -14.67
C LEU A 218 11.17 -5.70 -15.83
N ILE A 219 12.38 -5.93 -16.33
CA ILE A 219 12.64 -7.01 -17.30
C ILE A 219 12.43 -8.36 -16.62
N SER A 220 13.05 -8.60 -15.46
CA SER A 220 12.98 -9.88 -14.74
C SER A 220 11.57 -10.27 -14.25
N ILE A 221 10.76 -9.31 -13.79
CA ILE A 221 9.37 -9.60 -13.38
C ILE A 221 8.53 -10.07 -14.57
N SER A 222 8.87 -9.63 -15.79
CA SER A 222 8.21 -10.10 -17.02
C SER A 222 8.65 -11.48 -17.49
N GLU A 223 9.76 -11.99 -16.97
CA GLU A 223 10.21 -13.35 -17.19
C GLU A 223 9.41 -14.29 -16.28
N THR A 224 9.17 -15.52 -16.73
CA THR A 224 8.56 -16.60 -15.92
C THR A 224 7.17 -16.28 -15.36
N ILE A 225 6.41 -15.40 -16.02
CA ILE A 225 5.00 -15.17 -15.66
C ILE A 225 4.24 -16.49 -15.81
N PRO A 226 3.50 -16.94 -14.79
CA PRO A 226 2.70 -18.15 -14.90
C PRO A 226 1.68 -18.08 -16.04
N SER A 227 1.69 -19.09 -16.91
CA SER A 227 0.76 -19.21 -18.03
C SER A 227 -0.56 -19.80 -17.54
N TYR A 228 -1.46 -18.95 -17.04
CA TYR A 228 -2.84 -19.31 -16.71
C TYR A 228 -3.81 -18.74 -17.74
N LEU A 229 -4.99 -19.36 -17.88
CA LEU A 229 -6.10 -18.80 -18.67
C LEU A 229 -7.26 -18.46 -17.71
N PRO A 230 -7.76 -17.21 -17.71
CA PRO A 230 -7.19 -16.02 -18.37
C PRO A 230 -5.80 -15.64 -17.82
N GLU A 231 -4.95 -15.00 -18.64
CA GLU A 231 -3.57 -14.59 -18.30
C GLU A 231 -3.53 -13.38 -17.34
N ILE A 232 -4.30 -13.40 -16.25
CA ILE A 232 -4.46 -12.26 -15.32
C ILE A 232 -3.12 -11.76 -14.75
N PRO A 233 -2.19 -12.61 -14.28
CA PRO A 233 -0.86 -12.15 -13.86
C PRO A 233 -0.13 -11.36 -14.95
N LEU A 234 -0.20 -11.80 -16.21
CA LEU A 234 0.43 -11.11 -17.34
C LEU A 234 -0.19 -9.74 -17.57
N ILE A 235 -1.52 -9.63 -17.49
CA ILE A 235 -2.23 -8.36 -17.66
C ILE A 235 -1.86 -7.38 -16.55
N ASN A 236 -1.92 -7.81 -15.29
CA ASN A 236 -1.58 -6.96 -14.15
C ASN A 236 -0.11 -6.52 -14.17
N ILE A 237 0.85 -7.42 -14.47
CA ILE A 237 2.28 -7.07 -14.59
C ILE A 237 2.49 -6.10 -15.75
N LYS A 238 1.79 -6.28 -16.88
CA LYS A 238 1.88 -5.38 -18.02
C LYS A 238 1.40 -3.98 -17.64
N GLN A 239 0.25 -3.88 -16.98
CA GLN A 239 -0.29 -2.61 -16.51
C GLN A 239 0.69 -1.91 -15.55
N PHE A 240 1.16 -2.61 -14.51
CA PHE A 240 2.17 -2.10 -13.59
C PHE A 240 3.45 -1.62 -14.29
N THR A 241 3.96 -2.41 -15.25
CA THR A 241 5.16 -2.05 -16.02
C THR A 241 4.92 -0.79 -16.84
N GLN A 242 3.79 -0.69 -17.53
CA GLN A 242 3.44 0.51 -18.31
C GLN A 242 3.35 1.74 -17.43
N THR A 243 2.66 1.65 -16.30
CA THR A 243 2.51 2.73 -15.32
C THR A 243 3.87 3.21 -14.82
N LEU A 244 4.75 2.32 -14.38
CA LEU A 244 6.08 2.70 -13.90
C LEU A 244 6.97 3.30 -15.01
N LEU A 245 6.97 2.72 -16.23
CA LEU A 245 7.74 3.28 -17.35
C LEU A 245 7.27 4.68 -17.74
N ILE A 246 5.96 4.93 -17.71
CA ILE A 246 5.40 6.27 -17.97
C ILE A 246 5.87 7.25 -16.88
N LYS A 247 5.78 6.88 -15.59
CA LYS A 247 6.28 7.72 -14.49
C LYS A 247 7.76 8.05 -14.63
N LEU A 248 8.58 7.04 -14.90
CA LEU A 248 10.02 7.22 -15.13
C LEU A 248 10.27 8.20 -16.29
N THR A 249 9.53 8.07 -17.39
CA THR A 249 9.63 8.97 -18.55
C THR A 249 9.24 10.40 -18.18
N VAL A 250 8.12 10.60 -17.47
CA VAL A 250 7.64 11.92 -17.01
C VAL A 250 8.66 12.59 -16.08
N LEU A 251 9.37 11.81 -15.28
CA LEU A 251 10.42 12.26 -14.38
C LEU A 251 11.80 12.40 -15.05
N ASN A 252 11.87 12.26 -16.39
CA ASN A 252 13.09 12.37 -17.21
C ASN A 252 14.17 11.30 -16.92
N TYR A 253 13.79 10.13 -16.43
CA TYR A 253 14.69 8.97 -16.44
C TYR A 253 14.81 8.40 -17.86
N ASP A 254 16.00 7.89 -18.20
CA ASP A 254 16.23 7.23 -19.48
C ASP A 254 15.47 5.90 -19.56
N VAL A 255 14.50 5.86 -20.48
CA VAL A 255 13.60 4.74 -20.71
C VAL A 255 13.45 4.52 -22.22
N ASP A 256 13.92 3.37 -22.69
CA ASP A 256 13.56 2.83 -24.00
C ASP A 256 12.52 1.72 -23.84
N PHE A 257 11.27 2.02 -24.17
CA PHE A 257 10.15 1.07 -24.10
C PHE A 257 10.39 -0.21 -24.91
N SER A 258 11.25 -0.16 -25.94
CA SER A 258 11.56 -1.33 -26.78
C SER A 258 12.37 -2.41 -26.05
N LEU A 259 12.99 -2.06 -24.91
CA LEU A 259 13.77 -2.97 -24.08
C LEU A 259 12.92 -3.82 -23.12
N PHE A 260 11.61 -3.57 -23.03
CA PHE A 260 10.72 -4.24 -22.07
C PHE A 260 9.79 -5.24 -22.78
N PRO A 261 10.09 -6.56 -22.78
CA PRO A 261 9.40 -7.54 -23.60
C PRO A 261 7.89 -7.61 -23.38
N ILE A 262 7.42 -7.35 -22.15
CA ILE A 262 5.99 -7.39 -21.81
C ILE A 262 5.19 -6.29 -22.50
N VAL A 263 5.81 -5.12 -22.71
CA VAL A 263 5.17 -3.98 -23.39
C VAL A 263 5.15 -4.22 -24.89
N THR A 264 6.24 -4.78 -25.44
CA THR A 264 6.38 -5.04 -26.88
C THR A 264 5.76 -6.35 -27.34
N ARG A 265 5.26 -7.21 -26.42
CA ARG A 265 4.79 -8.58 -26.69
C ARG A 265 3.87 -8.73 -27.91
N TYR A 266 3.01 -7.74 -28.17
CA TYR A 266 2.04 -7.76 -29.27
C TYR A 266 2.35 -6.78 -30.41
N ILE A 267 3.52 -6.12 -30.36
CA ILE A 267 3.97 -5.27 -31.45
C ILE A 267 4.56 -6.18 -32.53
N ARG A 268 3.88 -6.27 -33.67
CA ARG A 268 4.45 -6.93 -34.85
C ARG A 268 5.63 -6.09 -35.32
N LYS A 269 6.86 -6.61 -35.19
CA LYS A 269 7.96 -6.08 -35.99
C LYS A 269 7.65 -6.43 -37.43
N ASN A 270 7.55 -5.42 -38.29
CA ASN A 270 7.61 -5.63 -39.73
C ASN A 270 9.05 -6.03 -40.04
N ASP A 271 9.41 -7.27 -39.76
CA ASP A 271 10.59 -7.85 -40.36
C ASP A 271 10.23 -8.15 -41.81
N ASP A 272 10.83 -7.37 -42.72
CA ASP A 272 10.79 -7.58 -44.15
C ASP A 272 11.05 -9.06 -44.49
N ASN A 273 10.17 -9.62 -45.32
CA ASN A 273 10.38 -10.80 -46.17
C ASN A 273 11.15 -11.99 -45.57
N SER A 274 10.43 -12.97 -45.02
CA SER A 274 10.33 -14.32 -45.63
C SER A 274 9.66 -15.33 -44.68
N THR A 275 8.58 -15.93 -45.15
CA THR A 275 8.12 -17.30 -44.83
C THR A 275 8.21 -17.77 -43.37
N ASN A 276 7.10 -17.67 -42.62
CA ASN A 276 6.22 -18.83 -42.45
C ASN A 276 4.95 -18.51 -41.66
N LYS A 277 3.83 -18.97 -42.22
CA LYS A 277 2.54 -19.14 -41.56
C LYS A 277 2.62 -20.27 -40.51
N LYS A 278 1.70 -20.18 -39.53
CA LYS A 278 1.20 -21.17 -38.54
C LYS A 278 1.75 -20.96 -37.12
N ALA A 279 0.98 -21.04 -36.04
CA ALA A 279 -0.46 -21.18 -35.81
C ALA A 279 -0.74 -20.88 -34.33
N LEU A 280 -1.94 -20.34 -34.06
CA LEU A 280 -2.72 -20.28 -32.80
C LEU A 280 -1.99 -19.95 -31.49
#